data_AF-Q728F1-F1
#
_entry.id   AF-Q728F1-F1
#
_cell.length_a   1.000
_cell.length_b   1.000
_cell.length_c   1.000
_cell.angle_alpha   90.00
_cell.angle_beta   90.00
_cell.angle_gamma   90.00
#
_symmetry.space_group_name_H-M   'P 1'
#
loop_
_entity.id
_entity.type
_entity.pdbx_description
1 polymer ?
#
loop_
_entity_poly.entity_id
_entity_poly.type
_entity_poly.pdbx_seq_one_letter_code
_entity_poly.pdbx_strand_id
1 'polypeptide(L)'
;MNIIFEITGQSCDIALHPVSPQTAETIRKRGRAIYAEKYMNWWRKGNTRTFGMRVGPDSMVRLYVDGKQTPFDDQLLYRDVHAVRRRMYLESRAKYLAVLGYDDEWCNFKWIWNDVQDFDPKNFRFQVLNWDRVLRTEGYNVVDSVFYNGRCADDDSWCNPSGFTLIDPIVIDLAEVRREVEAESRSSSKVPA
;
A
#
# COMPACT_ATOMS: atom_id res chain seq x y z
N MET A 1 -0.60 -29.37 -5.67
CA MET A 1 -1.51 -28.48 -6.41
C MET A 1 -0.78 -27.18 -6.68
N ASN A 2 -0.97 -26.59 -7.86
CA ASN A 2 -0.48 -25.26 -8.20
C ASN A 2 -1.60 -24.26 -7.95
N ILE A 3 -1.31 -23.22 -7.18
CA ILE A 3 -2.27 -22.19 -6.80
C ILE A 3 -1.83 -20.88 -7.42
N ILE A 4 -2.76 -20.18 -8.05
CA ILE A 4 -2.54 -18.82 -8.56
C ILE A 4 -3.60 -17.93 -7.94
N PHE A 5 -3.15 -16.92 -7.19
CA PHE A 5 -3.99 -15.84 -6.73
C PHE A 5 -3.74 -14.62 -7.62
N GLU A 6 -4.80 -14.04 -8.18
CA GLU A 6 -4.72 -12.96 -9.16
C GLU A 6 -5.59 -11.79 -8.69
N ILE A 7 -5.03 -10.58 -8.77
CA ILE A 7 -5.78 -9.33 -8.69
C ILE A 7 -5.59 -8.58 -9.99
N THR A 8 -6.69 -8.18 -10.61
CA THR A 8 -6.72 -7.24 -11.74
C THR A 8 -7.43 -5.96 -11.32
N GLY A 9 -6.87 -4.80 -11.60
CA GLY A 9 -7.46 -3.53 -11.20
C GLY A 9 -6.44 -2.41 -11.21
N GLN A 10 -6.72 -1.34 -10.47
CA GLN A 10 -5.76 -0.28 -10.26
C GLN A 10 -4.61 -0.74 -9.36
N SER A 11 -3.42 -0.27 -9.67
CA SER A 11 -2.19 -0.48 -8.92
C SER A 11 -1.59 0.86 -8.54
N CYS A 12 -0.74 0.85 -7.51
CA CYS A 12 -0.05 2.03 -7.04
C CYS A 12 1.42 1.72 -6.79
N ASP A 13 2.27 2.73 -6.96
CA ASP A 13 3.68 2.71 -6.57
C ASP A 13 3.94 3.96 -5.73
N ILE A 14 3.57 3.89 -4.44
CA ILE A 14 3.52 5.06 -3.54
C ILE A 14 4.56 4.92 -2.44
N ALA A 15 5.26 6.01 -2.18
CA ALA A 15 6.32 6.06 -1.21
C ALA A 15 6.02 7.09 -0.12
N LEU A 16 6.16 6.71 1.14
CA LEU A 16 6.05 7.60 2.30
C LEU A 16 7.43 7.74 2.97
N HIS A 17 8.01 8.93 2.95
CA HIS A 17 9.38 9.12 3.41
C HIS A 17 9.57 10.33 4.31
N PRO A 18 10.44 10.25 5.32
CA PRO A 18 10.89 11.42 6.06
C PRO A 18 11.75 12.34 5.18
N VAL A 19 11.48 13.64 5.21
CA VAL A 19 12.20 14.63 4.42
C VAL A 19 12.64 15.83 5.25
N SER A 20 13.68 16.52 4.77
CA SER A 20 14.15 17.77 5.37
C SER A 20 13.13 18.91 5.17
N PRO A 21 13.16 19.96 6.00
CA PRO A 21 12.35 21.16 5.77
C PRO A 21 12.55 21.79 4.39
N GLN A 22 13.78 21.83 3.89
CA GLN A 22 14.11 22.38 2.57
C GLN A 22 13.50 21.54 1.45
N THR A 23 13.54 20.21 1.57
CA THR A 23 12.90 19.29 0.62
C THR A 23 11.38 19.45 0.64
N ALA A 24 10.79 19.53 1.82
CA ALA A 24 9.35 19.75 2.00
C ALA A 24 8.88 21.07 1.35
N GLU A 25 9.61 22.16 1.54
CA GLU A 25 9.33 23.45 0.90
C GLU A 25 9.47 23.38 -0.63
N THR A 26 10.50 22.68 -1.12
CA THR A 26 10.71 22.48 -2.55
C THR A 26 9.56 21.71 -3.19
N ILE A 27 9.10 20.64 -2.53
CA ILE A 27 7.93 19.86 -2.97
C ILE A 27 6.69 20.75 -3.04
N ARG A 28 6.39 21.51 -1.97
CA ARG A 28 5.23 22.42 -1.93
C ARG A 28 5.29 23.48 -3.02
N LYS A 29 6.47 24.05 -3.28
CA LYS A 29 6.67 25.08 -4.31
C LYS A 29 6.50 24.55 -5.72
N ARG A 30 6.97 23.32 -5.99
CA ARG A 30 7.02 22.75 -7.35
C ARG A 30 5.82 21.91 -7.70
N GLY A 31 5.10 21.34 -6.73
CA GLY A 31 4.03 20.38 -6.99
C GLY A 31 4.54 19.23 -7.88
N ARG A 32 3.75 18.82 -8.87
CA ARG A 32 4.10 17.72 -9.80
C ARG A 32 5.40 17.94 -10.58
N ALA A 33 5.89 19.17 -10.74
CA ALA A 33 7.17 19.41 -11.41
C ALA A 33 8.36 18.78 -10.67
N ILE A 34 8.19 18.40 -9.39
CA ILE A 34 9.21 17.71 -8.60
C ILE A 34 9.64 16.36 -9.19
N TYR A 35 8.75 15.66 -9.91
CA TYR A 35 9.03 14.33 -10.46
C TYR A 35 10.03 14.36 -11.62
N ALA A 36 10.19 15.51 -12.28
CA ALA A 36 11.20 15.69 -13.34
C ALA A 36 12.62 15.88 -12.78
N GLU A 37 12.77 16.07 -11.46
CA GLU A 37 14.05 16.37 -10.86
C GLU A 37 14.84 15.10 -10.57
N LYS A 38 15.97 14.93 -11.26
CA LYS A 38 16.82 13.72 -11.18
C LYS A 38 17.20 13.33 -9.75
N TYR A 39 17.43 14.31 -8.88
CA TYR A 39 17.80 14.07 -7.48
C TYR A 39 16.63 13.55 -6.64
N MET A 40 15.38 13.76 -7.07
CA MET A 40 14.18 13.31 -6.37
C MET A 40 13.84 11.85 -6.66
N ASN A 41 14.53 11.15 -7.57
CA ASN A 41 14.38 9.71 -7.78
C ASN A 41 14.69 8.86 -6.53
N TRP A 42 15.15 9.45 -5.42
CA TRP A 42 15.33 8.76 -4.15
C TRP A 42 14.04 8.08 -3.67
N TRP A 43 12.85 8.63 -3.99
CA TRP A 43 11.58 8.04 -3.54
C TRP A 43 11.34 6.65 -4.15
N ARG A 44 11.90 6.40 -5.35
CA ARG A 44 11.91 5.09 -6.02
C ARG A 44 13.01 4.13 -5.53
N LYS A 45 14.01 4.64 -4.81
CA LYS A 45 15.21 3.88 -4.40
C LYS A 45 15.21 3.47 -2.93
N GLY A 46 14.19 3.84 -2.16
CA GLY A 46 14.11 3.52 -0.74
C GLY A 46 13.13 2.38 -0.41
N ASN A 47 13.27 1.82 0.79
CA ASN A 47 12.48 0.68 1.28
C ASN A 47 11.10 1.07 1.85
N THR A 48 10.64 2.30 1.65
CA THR A 48 9.33 2.76 2.16
C THR A 48 8.29 2.92 1.04
N ARG A 49 8.56 2.24 -0.07
CA ARG A 49 7.72 2.17 -1.25
C ARG A 49 6.78 0.98 -1.11
N THR A 50 5.50 1.22 -1.30
CA THR A 50 4.48 0.21 -1.45
C THR A 50 4.13 0.13 -2.92
N PHE A 51 4.44 -1.01 -3.52
CA PHE A 51 4.01 -1.33 -4.88
C PHE A 51 2.99 -2.46 -4.78
N GLY A 52 1.73 -2.17 -5.06
CA GLY A 52 0.66 -3.13 -4.80
C GLY A 52 -0.64 -2.84 -5.53
N MET A 53 -1.56 -3.79 -5.43
CA MET A 53 -2.86 -3.74 -6.10
C MET A 53 -3.90 -3.09 -5.19
N ARG A 54 -4.59 -2.07 -5.67
CA ARG A 54 -5.73 -1.49 -4.97
C ARG A 54 -6.88 -2.50 -4.98
N VAL A 55 -7.47 -2.74 -3.81
CA VAL A 55 -8.65 -3.58 -3.67
C VAL A 55 -9.87 -2.73 -3.32
N GLY A 56 -10.96 -2.98 -4.03
CA GLY A 56 -12.19 -2.19 -3.97
C GLY A 56 -13.17 -2.57 -5.08
N PRO A 57 -14.21 -1.77 -5.32
CA PRO A 57 -15.28 -2.08 -6.27
C PRO A 57 -14.80 -2.32 -7.72
N ASP A 58 -13.71 -1.66 -8.11
CA ASP A 58 -13.15 -1.74 -9.46
C ASP A 58 -12.09 -2.85 -9.62
N SER A 59 -11.79 -3.59 -8.54
CA SER A 59 -10.83 -4.68 -8.56
C SER A 59 -11.52 -6.03 -8.79
N MET A 60 -10.84 -6.92 -9.50
CA MET A 60 -11.28 -8.28 -9.75
C MET A 60 -10.28 -9.26 -9.14
N VAL A 61 -10.77 -10.08 -8.22
CA VAL A 61 -9.99 -11.10 -7.51
C VAL A 61 -10.32 -12.47 -8.08
N ARG A 62 -9.31 -13.26 -8.41
CA ARG A 62 -9.47 -14.61 -8.93
C ARG A 62 -8.49 -15.56 -8.26
N LEU A 63 -8.97 -16.78 -8.06
CA LEU A 63 -8.18 -17.89 -7.53
C LEU A 63 -8.23 -19.03 -8.55
N TYR A 64 -7.08 -19.61 -8.85
CA TYR A 64 -6.97 -20.80 -9.66
C TYR A 64 -6.25 -21.91 -8.88
N VAL A 65 -6.77 -23.12 -8.94
CA VAL A 65 -6.16 -24.33 -8.35
C VAL A 65 -6.04 -25.37 -9.47
N ASP A 66 -4.81 -25.80 -9.74
CA ASP A 66 -4.46 -26.67 -10.88
C ASP A 66 -5.08 -26.18 -12.21
N GLY A 67 -5.02 -24.86 -12.43
CA GLY A 67 -5.52 -24.19 -13.64
C GLY A 67 -7.04 -23.98 -13.69
N LYS A 68 -7.81 -24.48 -12.71
CA LYS A 68 -9.26 -24.27 -12.64
C LYS A 68 -9.60 -23.07 -11.76
N GLN A 69 -10.38 -22.14 -12.29
CA GLN A 69 -10.90 -21.04 -11.49
C GLN A 69 -11.76 -21.61 -10.36
N THR A 70 -11.42 -21.25 -9.13
CA THR A 70 -12.03 -21.74 -7.90
C THR A 70 -12.69 -20.55 -7.18
N PRO A 71 -13.89 -20.72 -6.61
CA PRO A 71 -14.51 -19.66 -5.82
C PRO A 71 -13.58 -19.20 -4.69
N PHE A 72 -13.56 -17.89 -4.46
CA PHE A 72 -12.79 -17.26 -3.39
C PHE A 72 -13.66 -16.22 -2.71
N ASP A 73 -13.62 -16.20 -1.39
CA ASP A 73 -14.27 -15.18 -0.57
C ASP A 73 -13.35 -13.96 -0.46
N ASP A 74 -13.67 -12.90 -1.20
CA ASP A 74 -12.89 -11.66 -1.24
C ASP A 74 -12.86 -10.91 0.09
N GLN A 75 -13.77 -11.22 1.02
CA GLN A 75 -13.78 -10.65 2.37
C GLN A 75 -12.53 -11.04 3.15
N LEU A 76 -11.84 -12.13 2.77
CA LEU A 76 -10.56 -12.52 3.37
C LEU A 76 -9.46 -11.47 3.17
N LEU A 77 -9.54 -10.64 2.13
CA LEU A 77 -8.61 -9.53 1.92
C LEU A 77 -8.71 -8.48 3.03
N TYR A 78 -9.90 -8.31 3.61
CA TYR A 78 -10.16 -7.28 4.62
C TYR A 78 -10.03 -7.79 6.05
N ARG A 79 -9.64 -9.06 6.25
CA ARG A 79 -9.48 -9.65 7.59
C ARG A 79 -8.42 -8.94 8.42
N ASP A 80 -7.28 -8.62 7.79
CA ASP A 80 -6.08 -8.11 8.46
C ASP A 80 -5.59 -6.82 7.77
N VAL A 81 -6.39 -5.75 7.82
CA VAL A 81 -6.03 -4.46 7.23
C VAL A 81 -5.20 -3.62 8.20
N HIS A 82 -4.05 -3.14 7.73
CA HIS A 82 -3.12 -2.34 8.51
C HIS A 82 -3.05 -0.91 7.99
N ALA A 83 -3.51 0.06 8.80
CA ALA A 83 -3.32 1.47 8.48
C ALA A 83 -1.84 1.85 8.42
N VAL A 84 -1.43 2.50 7.33
CA VAL A 84 -0.07 3.01 7.14
C VAL A 84 0.24 4.04 8.23
N ARG A 85 1.26 3.74 9.03
CA ARG A 85 1.52 4.43 10.28
C ARG A 85 2.46 5.61 10.08
N ARG A 86 1.91 6.82 9.92
CA ARG A 86 2.68 8.08 10.04
C ARG A 86 3.36 8.22 11.42
N ARG A 87 2.71 7.67 12.46
CA ARG A 87 3.17 7.76 13.86
C ARG A 87 4.53 7.15 14.15
N MET A 88 4.99 6.16 13.36
CA MET A 88 6.31 5.55 13.56
C MET A 88 7.45 6.57 13.38
N TYR A 89 7.19 7.66 12.66
CA TYR A 89 8.16 8.72 12.43
C TYR A 89 8.15 9.81 13.51
N LEU A 90 7.23 9.78 14.49
CA LEU A 90 7.14 10.83 15.52
C LEU A 90 8.35 10.86 16.46
N GLU A 91 8.98 9.70 16.66
CA GLU A 91 10.22 9.52 17.43
C GLU A 91 11.47 9.82 16.62
N SER A 92 11.33 9.97 15.29
CA SER A 92 12.44 10.34 14.42
C SER A 92 12.77 11.83 14.54
N ARG A 93 13.95 12.23 14.04
CA ARG A 93 14.34 13.64 13.92
C ARG A 93 13.66 14.37 12.74
N ALA A 94 12.87 13.66 11.94
CA ALA A 94 12.18 14.26 10.81
C ALA A 94 11.13 15.26 11.29
N LYS A 95 10.94 16.33 10.53
CA LYS A 95 9.84 17.29 10.75
C LYS A 95 8.69 17.07 9.79
N TYR A 96 8.99 16.60 8.58
CA TYR A 96 8.01 16.39 7.53
C TYR A 96 8.12 14.99 6.96
N LEU A 97 6.99 14.47 6.46
CA LEU A 97 6.95 13.35 5.56
C LEU A 97 6.55 13.84 4.16
N ALA A 98 7.04 13.18 3.13
CA ALA A 98 6.61 13.36 1.76
C ALA A 98 5.95 12.07 1.25
N VAL A 99 4.85 12.23 0.51
CA VAL A 99 4.20 11.18 -0.27
C VAL A 99 4.41 11.47 -1.73
N LEU A 100 5.02 10.53 -2.44
CA LEU A 100 5.37 10.62 -3.86
C LEU A 100 5.05 9.27 -4.50
N GLY A 101 4.58 9.26 -5.75
CA GLY A 101 4.26 7.99 -6.37
C GLY A 101 3.48 8.06 -7.68
N TYR A 102 3.20 6.86 -8.19
CA TYR A 102 2.22 6.61 -9.22
C TYR A 102 0.96 6.01 -8.62
N ASP A 103 -0.17 6.31 -9.23
CA ASP A 103 -1.47 5.77 -8.81
C ASP A 103 -2.35 5.49 -10.03
N ASP A 104 -3.42 4.75 -9.79
CA ASP A 104 -4.50 4.47 -10.74
C ASP A 104 -4.09 3.75 -12.03
N GLU A 105 -2.92 3.09 -12.06
CA GLU A 105 -2.52 2.33 -13.25
C GLU A 105 -3.19 0.96 -13.27
N TRP A 106 -3.86 0.64 -14.37
CA TRP A 106 -4.47 -0.68 -14.54
C TRP A 106 -3.39 -1.76 -14.71
N CYS A 107 -3.39 -2.73 -13.80
CA CYS A 107 -2.46 -3.85 -13.84
C CYS A 107 -3.13 -5.17 -13.49
N ASN A 108 -2.37 -6.24 -13.70
CA ASN A 108 -2.68 -7.60 -13.28
C ASN A 108 -1.46 -8.12 -12.53
N PHE A 109 -1.68 -8.60 -11.30
CA PHE A 109 -0.64 -9.21 -10.49
C PHE A 109 -1.08 -10.60 -10.07
N LYS A 110 -0.18 -11.57 -10.28
CA LYS A 110 -0.33 -12.97 -9.90
C LYS A 110 0.72 -13.36 -8.87
N TRP A 111 0.27 -14.08 -7.85
CA TRP A 111 1.10 -14.80 -6.90
C TRP A 111 0.90 -16.30 -7.10
N ILE A 112 1.99 -17.04 -7.24
CA ILE A 112 1.98 -18.45 -7.65
C ILE A 112 2.66 -19.30 -6.57
N TRP A 113 1.97 -20.36 -6.15
CA TRP A 113 2.53 -21.40 -5.27
C TRP A 113 2.50 -22.75 -5.98
N ASN A 114 3.59 -23.49 -5.89
CA ASN A 114 3.73 -24.82 -6.45
C ASN A 114 3.68 -25.88 -5.34
N ASP A 115 3.33 -27.11 -5.72
CA ASP A 115 3.39 -28.29 -4.84
C ASP A 115 2.60 -28.19 -3.51
N VAL A 116 1.54 -27.36 -3.48
CA VAL A 116 0.69 -27.21 -2.30
C VAL A 116 -0.11 -28.49 -2.03
N GLN A 117 -0.06 -28.95 -0.78
CA GLN A 117 -0.84 -30.07 -0.27
C GLN A 117 -2.06 -29.56 0.51
N ASP A 118 -3.16 -30.31 0.50
CA ASP A 118 -4.37 -30.03 1.28
C ASP A 118 -4.85 -28.57 1.18
N PHE A 119 -5.14 -28.14 -0.04
CA PHE A 119 -5.57 -26.76 -0.31
C PHE A 119 -6.82 -26.39 0.50
N ASP A 120 -6.67 -25.39 1.36
CA ASP A 120 -7.76 -24.65 2.02
C ASP A 120 -7.58 -23.13 1.77
N PRO A 121 -8.59 -22.43 1.21
CA PRO A 121 -8.51 -20.98 1.02
C PRO A 121 -8.37 -20.17 2.33
N LYS A 122 -8.72 -20.74 3.49
CA LYS A 122 -8.55 -20.06 4.79
C LYS A 122 -7.08 -19.85 5.18
N ASN A 123 -6.17 -20.61 4.57
CA ASN A 123 -4.74 -20.51 4.80
C ASN A 123 -4.10 -19.29 4.11
N PHE A 124 -4.85 -18.55 3.29
CA PHE A 124 -4.38 -17.27 2.78
C PHE A 124 -4.24 -16.23 3.91
N ARG A 125 -3.17 -15.44 3.81
CA ARG A 125 -2.98 -14.20 4.56
C ARG A 125 -2.57 -13.11 3.59
N PHE A 126 -3.12 -11.93 3.80
CA PHE A 126 -2.90 -10.78 2.94
C PHE A 126 -2.29 -9.66 3.76
N GLN A 127 -1.23 -9.07 3.25
CA GLN A 127 -0.71 -7.82 3.78
C GLN A 127 -1.44 -6.68 3.06
N VAL A 128 -2.52 -6.22 3.68
CA VAL A 128 -3.32 -5.11 3.14
C VAL A 128 -3.01 -3.83 3.91
N LEU A 129 -2.55 -2.82 3.18
CA LEU A 129 -2.18 -1.51 3.69
C LEU A 129 -3.30 -0.52 3.41
N ASN A 130 -3.83 0.11 4.46
CA ASN A 130 -4.81 1.19 4.34
C ASN A 130 -4.10 2.56 4.35
N TRP A 131 -4.28 3.33 3.28
CA TRP A 131 -3.63 4.62 3.07
C TRP A 131 -4.54 5.83 3.33
N ASP A 132 -5.78 5.64 3.79
CA ASP A 132 -6.77 6.72 3.93
C ASP A 132 -6.23 7.93 4.69
N ARG A 133 -5.51 7.68 5.78
CA ARG A 133 -4.94 8.74 6.64
C ARG A 133 -3.76 9.47 6.01
N VAL A 134 -3.18 8.94 4.93
CA VAL A 134 -2.03 9.51 4.23
C VAL A 134 -2.49 10.21 2.95
N LEU A 135 -3.29 9.52 2.14
CA LEU A 135 -3.78 10.02 0.85
C LEU A 135 -5.08 10.83 0.96
N ARG A 136 -5.77 10.77 2.10
CA ARG A 136 -7.08 11.42 2.33
C ARG A 136 -8.17 10.92 1.39
N THR A 137 -8.07 9.65 0.99
CA THR A 137 -9.04 8.93 0.16
C THR A 137 -9.60 7.78 0.98
N GLU A 138 -10.92 7.73 1.19
CA GLU A 138 -11.56 6.66 1.95
C GLU A 138 -11.49 5.32 1.20
N GLY A 139 -11.22 4.24 1.92
CA GLY A 139 -11.17 2.88 1.36
C GLY A 139 -9.97 2.64 0.45
N TYR A 140 -8.89 3.40 0.60
CA TYR A 140 -7.66 3.20 -0.15
C TYR A 140 -6.87 2.04 0.48
N ASN A 141 -7.26 0.82 0.11
CA ASN A 141 -6.65 -0.42 0.56
C ASN A 141 -5.78 -1.02 -0.55
N VAL A 142 -4.54 -1.36 -0.23
CA VAL A 142 -3.56 -1.90 -1.18
C VAL A 142 -3.06 -3.24 -0.69
N VAL A 143 -3.17 -4.27 -1.52
CA VAL A 143 -2.52 -5.57 -1.30
C VAL A 143 -1.06 -5.45 -1.73
N ASP A 144 -0.17 -5.49 -0.75
CA ASP A 144 1.28 -5.38 -0.93
C ASP A 144 1.93 -6.76 -1.08
N SER A 145 1.43 -7.75 -0.32
CA SER A 145 1.94 -9.12 -0.37
C SER A 145 0.85 -10.13 -0.02
N VAL A 146 0.96 -11.30 -0.61
CA VAL A 146 0.06 -12.43 -0.39
C VAL A 146 0.88 -13.61 0.09
N PHE A 147 0.40 -14.29 1.14
CA PHE A 147 1.01 -15.46 1.72
C PHE A 147 0.01 -16.61 1.72
N TYR A 148 0.52 -17.81 1.48
CA TYR A 148 -0.25 -19.04 1.63
C TYR A 148 0.40 -19.94 2.67
N ASN A 149 -0.36 -20.31 3.71
CA ASN A 149 0.11 -21.14 4.82
C ASN A 149 1.44 -20.62 5.44
N GLY A 150 1.55 -19.30 5.58
CA GLY A 150 2.74 -18.63 6.14
C GLY A 150 3.94 -18.51 5.20
N ARG A 151 3.83 -18.94 3.94
CA ARG A 151 4.91 -18.86 2.94
C ARG A 151 4.62 -17.79 1.89
N CYS A 152 5.67 -17.10 1.44
CA CYS A 152 5.61 -16.26 0.24
C CYS A 152 5.27 -17.09 -0.99
N ALA A 153 4.83 -16.43 -2.06
CA ALA A 153 4.72 -17.06 -3.38
C ALA A 153 6.08 -17.60 -3.84
N ASP A 154 6.07 -18.73 -4.55
CA ASP A 154 7.27 -19.30 -5.17
C ASP A 154 7.66 -18.52 -6.44
N ASP A 155 6.67 -17.96 -7.12
CA ASP A 155 6.83 -17.11 -8.29
C ASP A 155 5.76 -16.03 -8.30
N ASP A 156 6.03 -14.93 -8.99
CA ASP A 156 5.10 -13.84 -9.16
C ASP A 156 5.19 -13.27 -10.58
N SER A 157 4.04 -12.87 -11.12
CA SER A 157 3.96 -12.32 -12.47
C SER A 157 3.21 -11.00 -12.41
N TRP A 158 3.96 -9.94 -12.68
CA TRP A 158 3.45 -8.59 -12.83
C TRP A 158 3.32 -8.17 -14.29
N CYS A 159 2.33 -7.34 -14.58
CA CYS A 159 2.45 -6.46 -15.72
C CYS A 159 3.53 -5.41 -15.39
N ASN A 160 4.45 -5.10 -16.30
CA ASN A 160 5.36 -3.96 -16.09
C ASN A 160 4.51 -2.69 -16.16
N PRO A 161 4.29 -1.99 -15.05
CA PRO A 161 3.50 -0.78 -15.06
C PRO A 161 4.31 0.27 -15.83
N SER A 162 3.68 0.89 -16.82
CA SER A 162 4.22 1.98 -17.61
C SER A 162 4.12 3.34 -16.90
N GLY A 163 3.42 3.39 -15.76
CA GLY A 163 3.46 4.44 -14.74
C GLY A 163 3.44 5.86 -15.31
N PHE A 164 2.32 6.30 -15.87
CA PHE A 164 2.20 7.67 -16.40
C PHE A 164 1.44 8.62 -15.46
N THR A 165 0.61 8.12 -14.54
CA THR A 165 -0.20 8.98 -13.67
C THR A 165 0.50 9.22 -12.34
N LEU A 166 1.17 10.37 -12.25
CA LEU A 166 1.80 10.85 -11.03
C LEU A 166 0.76 11.46 -10.08
N ILE A 167 0.81 11.09 -8.81
CA ILE A 167 0.00 11.75 -7.78
C ILE A 167 0.50 13.18 -7.54
N ASP A 168 -0.39 14.05 -7.09
CA ASP A 168 0.06 15.31 -6.48
C ASP A 168 0.89 15.00 -5.24
N PRO A 169 2.10 15.55 -5.13
CA PRO A 169 2.96 15.23 -4.00
C PRO A 169 2.39 15.82 -2.71
N ILE A 170 2.32 15.01 -1.66
CA ILE A 170 1.75 15.44 -0.37
C ILE A 170 2.90 15.66 0.61
N VAL A 171 2.84 16.76 1.37
CA VAL A 171 3.77 17.02 2.48
C VAL A 171 2.99 17.03 3.79
N ILE A 172 3.34 16.13 4.69
CA ILE A 172 2.71 15.98 6.00
C ILE A 172 3.63 16.59 7.06
N ASP A 173 3.08 17.44 7.92
CA ASP A 173 3.78 17.97 9.10
C ASP A 173 3.64 17.02 10.28
N LEU A 174 4.75 16.53 10.82
CA LEU A 174 4.70 15.61 11.96
C LEU A 174 4.18 16.27 13.25
N ALA A 175 4.22 17.61 13.36
CA ALA A 175 3.57 18.31 14.46
C ALA A 175 2.04 18.20 14.39
N GLU A 176 1.45 18.15 13.18
CA GLU A 176 0.02 17.87 13.00
C GLU A 176 -0.30 16.44 13.41
N VAL A 177 0.52 15.48 12.97
CA VAL A 177 0.36 14.07 13.37
C VAL A 177 0.46 13.88 14.89
N ARG A 178 1.33 14.62 15.59
CA ARG A 178 1.39 14.60 17.06
C ARG A 178 0.07 15.06 17.68
N ARG A 179 -0.50 16.16 17.20
CA ARG A 179 -1.79 16.68 17.68
C ARG A 179 -2.94 15.69 17.43
N GLU A 180 -2.96 15.03 16.27
CA GLU A 180 -3.94 13.99 15.95
C GLU A 180 -3.86 12.83 16.97
N VAL A 181 -2.66 12.30 17.23
CA VAL A 181 -2.46 11.18 18.18
C VAL A 181 -2.83 11.57 19.61
N GLU A 182 -2.49 12.79 20.04
CA GLU A 182 -2.88 13.31 21.35
C GLU A 182 -4.42 13.44 21.48
N ALA A 183 -5.09 13.89 20.42
CA ALA A 183 -6.56 13.99 20.39
C ALA A 183 -7.23 12.61 20.44
N GLU A 184 -6.73 11.62 19.70
CA GLU A 184 -7.21 10.22 19.73
C GLU A 184 -7.04 9.59 21.12
N SER A 185 -5.92 9.86 21.79
CA SER A 185 -5.66 9.35 23.13
C SER A 185 -6.65 9.94 24.15
N ARG A 186 -7.00 11.22 24.00
CA ARG A 186 -7.99 11.91 24.86
C ARG A 186 -9.42 11.47 24.58
N SER A 187 -9.79 11.14 23.34
CA SER A 187 -11.13 10.63 23.03
C SER A 187 -11.32 9.19 23.51
N SER A 188 -10.31 8.33 23.38
CA SER A 188 -10.34 6.95 23.91
C SER A 188 -10.41 6.89 25.44
N SER A 189 -9.95 7.93 26.13
CA SER A 189 -10.01 8.02 27.60
C SER A 189 -11.38 8.48 28.12
N LYS A 190 -12.32 8.84 27.24
CA LYS A 190 -13.64 9.39 27.58
C LYS A 190 -14.81 8.42 27.36
N VAL A 191 -14.56 7.18 26.96
CA VAL A 191 -15.60 6.13 26.92
C VAL A 191 -15.61 5.44 28.29
N PRO A 192 -16.63 5.66 29.15
CA PRO A 192 -16.77 4.88 30.38
C PRO A 192 -17.18 3.45 30.02
N ALA A 193 -16.65 2.49 30.79
CA ALA A 193 -17.10 1.10 30.81
C ALA A 193 -18.56 0.98 31.26
#